data_AF-W7DFW7-F1
#
_entry.id   AF-W7DFW7-F1
#
_cell.length_a   1.000
_cell.length_b   1.000
_cell.length_c   1.000
_cell.angle_alpha   90.00
_cell.angle_beta   90.00
_cell.angle_gamma   90.00
#
_symmetry.space_group_name_H-M   'P 1'
#
loop_
_entity.id
_entity.type
_entity.pdbx_description
1 polymer ?
#
loop_
_entity_poly.entity_id
_entity_poly.type
_entity_poly.pdbx_seq_one_letter_code
_entity_poly.pdbx_strand_id
1 'polypeptide(L)'
;MFFVADLARNKRIAEAYEASVDSLETTEKFLVSVIDAALAAQNMAVAAESMGLGICYIGGLRNDSKKVSDLLHIPDYAIPLFGLTVGYPQQNSAPKPRMPESLIYHENTYEAKDKELYYAYDDIIRDYYKERTGGVRVEAWTEQIAKGMSKPTRLDLKSFIENKHLGTK
;
A
#
# COMPACT_ATOMS: atom_id res chain seq x y z
N MET A 1 -3.65 10.99 -8.91
CA MET A 1 -4.66 11.04 -7.83
C MET A 1 -3.99 10.68 -6.51
N PHE A 2 -4.52 11.17 -5.39
CA PHE A 2 -4.01 10.91 -4.04
C PHE A 2 -5.10 10.26 -3.19
N PHE A 3 -4.77 9.16 -2.51
CA PHE A 3 -5.68 8.49 -1.60
C PHE A 3 -5.26 8.75 -0.16
N VAL A 4 -6.23 9.16 0.65
CA VAL A 4 -6.05 9.70 2.00
C VAL A 4 -6.94 8.90 2.95
N ALA A 5 -6.37 8.47 4.08
CA ALA A 5 -7.17 8.03 5.23
C ALA A 5 -7.75 9.29 5.87
N ASP A 6 -9.06 9.52 5.78
CA ASP A 6 -9.73 10.77 6.20
C ASP A 6 -10.76 10.51 7.32
N LEU A 7 -10.37 10.84 8.55
CA LEU A 7 -11.26 10.99 9.70
C LEU A 7 -11.53 12.46 10.04
N ALA A 8 -10.91 13.41 9.33
CA ALA A 8 -11.12 14.84 9.52
C ALA A 8 -12.57 15.23 9.19
N ARG A 9 -13.18 14.58 8.20
CA ARG A 9 -14.63 14.67 7.96
C ARG A 9 -15.44 14.26 9.19
N ASN A 10 -15.10 13.12 9.77
CA ASN A 10 -15.84 12.56 10.91
C ASN A 10 -15.68 13.42 12.16
N LYS A 11 -14.50 14.00 12.37
CA LYS A 11 -14.24 14.99 13.42
C LYS A 11 -15.18 16.18 13.32
N ARG A 12 -15.28 16.81 12.13
CA ARG A 12 -16.18 17.95 11.91
C ARG A 12 -17.64 17.61 12.21
N ILE A 13 -18.06 16.40 11.86
CA ILE A 13 -19.41 15.91 12.17
C ILE A 13 -19.57 15.73 13.68
N ALA A 14 -18.65 15.06 14.36
CA ALA A 14 -18.72 14.86 15.80
C ALA A 14 -18.78 16.18 16.56
N GLU A 15 -17.96 17.16 16.18
CA GLU A 15 -17.95 18.51 16.77
C GLU A 15 -19.28 19.24 16.59
N ALA A 16 -19.93 19.11 15.42
CA ALA A 16 -21.23 19.73 15.16
C ALA A 16 -22.36 19.18 16.04
N TYR A 17 -22.18 17.99 16.63
CA TYR A 17 -23.10 17.36 17.57
C TYR A 17 -22.58 17.36 19.01
N GLU A 18 -21.51 18.11 19.30
CA GLU A 18 -20.85 18.14 20.62
C GLU A 18 -20.47 16.73 21.15
N ALA A 19 -20.20 15.80 20.23
CA ALA A 19 -19.84 14.43 20.54
C ALA A 19 -18.33 14.27 20.78
N SER A 20 -17.93 13.27 21.57
CA SER A 20 -16.51 12.94 21.76
C SER A 20 -15.86 12.47 20.46
N VAL A 21 -14.61 12.89 20.25
CA VAL A 21 -13.74 12.48 19.15
C VAL A 21 -12.78 11.36 19.52
N ASP A 22 -12.82 10.85 20.76
CA ASP A 22 -11.86 9.85 21.27
C ASP A 22 -11.77 8.60 20.39
N SER A 23 -12.88 8.18 19.81
CA SER A 23 -12.91 7.02 18.92
C SER A 23 -12.02 7.21 17.69
N LEU A 24 -11.90 8.44 17.18
CA LEU A 24 -11.14 8.74 15.96
C LEU A 24 -9.63 8.50 16.12
N GLU A 25 -9.14 8.56 17.36
CA GLU A 25 -7.72 8.40 17.69
C GLU A 25 -7.31 6.93 17.86
N THR A 26 -8.27 6.01 17.90
CA THR A 26 -8.01 4.58 18.09
C THR A 26 -7.35 3.95 16.86
N THR A 27 -6.53 2.93 17.11
CA THR A 27 -5.94 2.09 16.07
C THR A 27 -7.03 1.45 15.19
N GLU A 28 -8.17 1.10 15.77
CA GLU A 28 -9.34 0.60 15.03
C GLU A 28 -9.83 1.59 13.97
N LYS A 29 -10.12 2.84 14.36
CA LYS A 29 -10.58 3.85 13.38
C LYS A 29 -9.52 4.21 12.35
N PHE A 30 -8.24 4.18 12.75
CA PHE A 30 -7.16 4.31 11.79
C PHE A 30 -7.19 3.19 10.74
N LEU A 31 -7.28 1.92 11.15
CA LEU A 31 -7.38 0.78 10.23
C LEU A 31 -8.60 0.88 9.32
N VAL A 32 -9.78 1.24 9.85
CA VAL A 32 -11.00 1.48 9.06
C VAL A 32 -10.72 2.49 7.94
N SER A 33 -10.14 3.65 8.28
CA SER A 33 -9.86 4.70 7.29
C SER A 33 -8.83 4.29 6.22
N VAL A 34 -7.85 3.45 6.58
CA VAL A 34 -6.85 2.90 5.65
C VAL A 34 -7.49 1.90 4.68
N ILE A 35 -8.33 1.00 5.21
CA ILE A 35 -9.02 -0.02 4.42
C ILE A 35 -9.99 0.63 3.44
N ASP A 36 -10.82 1.58 3.89
CA ASP A 36 -11.77 2.30 3.02
C ASP A 36 -11.07 2.96 1.84
N ALA A 37 -9.96 3.65 2.09
CA ALA A 37 -9.17 4.29 1.03
C ALA A 37 -8.54 3.29 0.06
N ALA A 38 -8.09 2.12 0.55
CA ALA A 38 -7.52 1.06 -0.28
C ALA A 38 -8.58 0.39 -1.19
N LEU A 39 -9.78 0.12 -0.65
CA LEU A 39 -10.89 -0.43 -1.42
C LEU A 39 -11.35 0.55 -2.51
N ALA A 40 -11.47 1.83 -2.18
CA ALA A 40 -11.79 2.87 -3.15
C ALA A 40 -10.73 2.96 -4.27
N ALA A 41 -9.44 2.88 -3.90
CA ALA A 41 -8.35 2.92 -4.86
C ALA A 41 -8.34 1.72 -5.81
N GLN A 42 -8.61 0.52 -5.29
CA GLN A 42 -8.62 -0.67 -6.12
C GLN A 42 -9.82 -0.69 -7.09
N ASN A 43 -10.99 -0.23 -6.67
CA ASN A 43 -12.13 -0.03 -7.58
C ASN A 43 -11.79 0.96 -8.69
N MET A 44 -11.10 2.05 -8.36
CA MET A 44 -10.65 3.03 -9.35
C MET A 44 -9.61 2.44 -10.32
N ALA A 45 -8.67 1.63 -9.82
CA ALA A 45 -7.68 0.97 -10.66
C ALA A 45 -8.36 0.04 -11.68
N VAL A 46 -9.28 -0.82 -11.23
CA VAL A 46 -10.05 -1.72 -12.10
C VAL A 46 -10.90 -0.95 -13.11
N ALA A 47 -11.55 0.14 -12.68
CA ALA A 47 -12.35 0.98 -13.56
C ALA A 47 -11.48 1.69 -14.62
N ALA A 48 -10.30 2.17 -14.25
CA ALA A 48 -9.38 2.80 -15.20
C ALA A 48 -8.87 1.78 -16.24
N GLU A 49 -8.43 0.61 -15.79
CA GLU A 49 -7.95 -0.46 -16.67
C GLU A 49 -9.04 -0.97 -17.62
N SER A 50 -10.30 -1.06 -17.17
CA SER A 50 -11.42 -1.46 -18.04
C SER A 50 -11.73 -0.44 -19.14
N MET A 51 -11.32 0.82 -18.96
CA MET A 51 -11.41 1.89 -19.95
C MET A 51 -10.16 1.96 -20.86
N GLY A 52 -9.23 1.01 -20.75
CA GLY A 52 -8.00 0.98 -21.53
C GLY A 52 -6.90 1.92 -21.03
N LEU A 53 -7.02 2.44 -19.81
CA LEU A 53 -5.99 3.25 -19.16
C LEU A 53 -5.00 2.36 -18.40
N GLY A 54 -3.75 2.79 -18.30
CA GLY A 54 -2.76 2.17 -17.42
C GLY A 54 -2.73 2.86 -16.06
N ILE A 55 -2.41 2.10 -15.00
CA ILE A 55 -2.31 2.61 -13.63
C ILE A 55 -0.97 2.26 -12.98
N CYS A 56 -0.56 3.07 -11.99
CA CYS A 56 0.53 2.70 -11.09
C CYS A 56 0.33 3.33 -9.71
N TYR A 57 0.36 2.51 -8.66
CA TYR A 57 0.36 2.94 -7.28
C TYR A 57 1.71 3.54 -6.88
N ILE A 58 1.67 4.71 -6.24
CA ILE A 58 2.85 5.46 -5.80
C ILE A 58 2.90 5.46 -4.28
N GLY A 59 3.41 4.38 -3.70
CA GLY A 59 3.69 4.29 -2.26
C GLY A 59 4.86 5.16 -1.80
N GLY A 60 5.65 5.69 -2.73
CA GLY A 60 6.79 6.58 -2.45
C GLY A 60 6.42 7.91 -1.79
N LEU A 61 5.16 8.31 -1.82
CA LEU A 61 4.68 9.49 -1.08
C LEU A 61 4.98 9.41 0.42
N ARG A 62 5.03 8.19 0.97
CA ARG A 62 5.34 7.95 2.39
C ARG A 62 6.82 8.09 2.74
N ASN A 63 7.67 8.48 1.79
CA ASN A 63 9.06 8.82 2.08
C ASN A 63 9.18 10.20 2.72
N ASP A 64 8.20 11.08 2.51
CA ASP A 64 8.09 12.39 3.18
C ASP A 64 6.61 12.75 3.34
N SER A 65 5.92 12.00 4.19
CA SER A 65 4.47 12.13 4.37
C SER A 65 4.09 13.51 4.87
N LYS A 66 4.94 14.14 5.71
CA LYS A 66 4.73 15.48 6.22
C LYS A 66 4.71 16.49 5.08
N LYS A 67 5.73 16.51 4.22
CA LYS A 67 5.78 17.44 3.08
C LYS A 67 4.62 17.24 2.11
N VAL A 68 4.21 16.00 1.86
CA VAL A 68 3.03 15.71 1.02
C VAL A 68 1.76 16.26 1.67
N SER A 69 1.57 16.05 2.98
CA SER A 69 0.45 16.63 3.73
C SER A 69 0.45 18.15 3.69
N ASP A 70 1.59 18.80 3.90
CA ASP A 70 1.72 20.25 3.88
C ASP A 70 1.37 20.80 2.49
N LEU A 71 1.91 20.20 1.42
CA LEU A 71 1.65 20.61 0.03
C LEU A 71 0.16 20.48 -0.35
N LEU A 72 -0.48 19.40 0.09
CA LEU A 72 -1.88 19.11 -0.20
C LEU A 72 -2.84 19.73 0.83
N HIS A 73 -2.32 20.48 1.81
CA HIS A 73 -3.09 21.07 2.91
C HIS A 73 -3.97 20.05 3.65
N ILE A 74 -3.43 18.84 3.87
CA ILE A 74 -4.15 17.75 4.57
C ILE A 74 -4.22 18.10 6.07
N PRO A 75 -5.42 18.26 6.65
CA PRO A 75 -5.60 18.65 8.04
C PRO A 75 -5.23 17.51 9.00
N ASP A 76 -5.39 17.74 10.30
CA ASP A 76 -5.28 16.67 11.29
C ASP A 76 -6.44 15.68 11.18
N TYR A 77 -6.27 14.49 11.73
CA TYR A 77 -7.16 13.34 11.55
C TYR A 77 -7.23 12.86 10.08
N ALA A 78 -6.24 13.19 9.26
CA ALA A 78 -6.11 12.68 7.91
C ALA A 78 -4.64 12.51 7.46
N ILE A 79 -4.32 11.47 6.68
CA ILE A 79 -2.97 11.23 6.14
C ILE A 79 -2.96 10.71 4.70
N PRO A 80 -1.98 11.11 3.87
CA PRO A 80 -1.79 10.52 2.55
C PRO A 80 -1.25 9.09 2.66
N LEU A 81 -1.90 8.13 1.98
CA LEU A 81 -1.49 6.74 1.98
C LEU A 81 -0.61 6.41 0.76
N PHE A 82 -1.09 6.77 -0.43
CA PHE A 82 -0.40 6.52 -1.70
C PHE A 82 -1.03 7.35 -2.82
N GLY A 83 -0.26 7.56 -3.88
CA GLY A 83 -0.78 8.10 -5.14
C GLY A 83 -1.27 6.99 -6.07
N LEU A 84 -2.10 7.36 -7.03
CA LEU A 84 -2.46 6.52 -8.18
C LEU A 84 -2.29 7.36 -9.44
N THR A 85 -1.33 6.97 -10.27
CA THR A 85 -1.19 7.52 -11.63
C THR A 85 -2.16 6.78 -12.54
N VAL A 86 -2.78 7.51 -13.47
CA VAL A 86 -3.72 6.97 -14.46
C VAL A 86 -3.48 7.72 -15.77
N GLY A 87 -3.41 7.00 -16.89
CA GLY A 87 -3.24 7.62 -18.21
C GLY A 87 -3.19 6.61 -19.34
N TYR A 88 -3.10 7.10 -20.57
CA TYR A 88 -2.98 6.23 -21.74
C TYR A 88 -1.57 5.61 -21.80
N PRO A 89 -1.44 4.27 -21.79
CA PRO A 89 -0.14 3.63 -21.82
C PRO A 89 0.53 3.83 -23.18
N GLN A 90 1.78 4.30 -23.18
CA GLN A 90 2.61 4.29 -24.39
C GLN A 90 3.14 2.90 -24.73
N GLN A 91 3.30 2.04 -23.71
CA GLN A 91 3.77 0.67 -23.83
C GLN A 91 3.04 -0.20 -22.81
N ASN A 92 2.71 -1.43 -23.21
CA ASN A 92 2.18 -2.43 -22.30
C ASN A 92 3.34 -3.17 -21.63
N SER A 93 3.32 -3.25 -20.29
CA SER A 93 4.28 -4.07 -19.54
C SER A 93 3.77 -5.50 -19.42
N ALA A 94 4.67 -6.47 -19.56
CA ALA A 94 4.36 -7.86 -19.23
C ALA A 94 3.93 -7.99 -17.75
N PRO A 95 2.88 -8.79 -17.46
CA PRO A 95 2.49 -9.11 -16.09
C PRO A 95 3.66 -9.72 -15.32
N LYS A 96 3.88 -9.28 -14.08
CA LYS A 96 4.82 -9.94 -13.18
C LYS A 96 4.15 -11.19 -12.59
N PRO A 97 4.78 -12.38 -12.63
CA PRO A 97 4.23 -13.57 -11.98
C PRO A 97 3.87 -13.29 -10.51
N ARG A 98 2.81 -13.94 -10.03
CA ARG A 98 2.40 -13.93 -8.63
C ARG A 98 2.81 -15.22 -7.96
N MET A 99 2.96 -15.18 -6.65
CA MET A 99 3.22 -16.37 -5.85
C MET A 99 2.07 -17.38 -6.03
N PRO A 100 2.37 -18.69 -6.08
CA PRO A 100 1.34 -19.72 -6.19
C PRO A 100 0.24 -19.58 -5.14
N GLU A 101 -1.00 -19.84 -5.55
CA GLU A 101 -2.18 -19.72 -4.69
C GLU A 101 -2.05 -20.53 -3.40
N SER A 102 -1.49 -21.75 -3.47
CA SER A 102 -1.28 -22.64 -2.32
C SER A 102 -0.35 -22.09 -1.23
N LEU A 103 0.37 -20.99 -1.51
CA LEU A 103 1.23 -20.30 -0.56
C LEU A 103 0.60 -19.04 0.05
N ILE A 104 -0.54 -18.57 -0.49
CA ILE A 104 -1.26 -17.37 -0.03
C ILE A 104 -2.63 -17.75 0.56
N TYR A 105 -3.32 -18.68 -0.08
CA TYR A 105 -4.62 -19.20 0.35
C TYR A 105 -4.43 -20.28 1.39
N HIS A 106 -5.23 -20.21 2.46
CA HIS A 106 -5.23 -21.16 3.56
C HIS A 106 -6.66 -21.60 3.83
N GLU A 107 -6.85 -22.90 4.07
CA GLU A 107 -8.17 -23.45 4.37
C GLU A 107 -8.28 -23.70 5.87
N ASN A 108 -9.33 -23.16 6.51
CA ASN A 108 -9.66 -23.30 7.93
C ASN A 108 -8.68 -22.64 8.92
N THR A 109 -7.37 -22.88 8.81
CA THR A 109 -6.35 -22.35 9.73
C THR A 109 -5.14 -21.79 8.98
N TYR A 110 -4.40 -20.90 9.63
CA TYR A 110 -3.15 -20.40 9.06
C TYR A 110 -2.10 -21.52 9.02
N GLU A 111 -1.64 -21.84 7.82
CA GLU A 111 -0.62 -22.86 7.61
C GLU A 111 0.75 -22.22 7.44
N ALA A 112 1.60 -22.33 8.45
CA ALA A 112 3.01 -21.99 8.30
C ALA A 112 3.64 -22.90 7.25
N LYS A 113 4.15 -22.32 6.16
CA LYS A 113 4.81 -23.04 5.07
C LYS A 113 6.31 -23.13 5.33
N ASP A 114 6.88 -24.29 5.03
CA ASP A 114 8.33 -24.48 5.04
C ASP A 114 9.00 -23.55 4.02
N LYS A 115 10.18 -23.03 4.36
CA LYS A 115 10.87 -22.02 3.56
C LYS A 115 11.21 -22.53 2.15
N GLU A 116 11.40 -23.83 2.01
CA GLU A 116 11.70 -24.54 0.77
C GLU A 116 10.59 -24.34 -0.28
N LEU A 117 9.33 -24.18 0.16
CA LEU A 117 8.19 -23.92 -0.72
C LEU A 117 8.28 -22.52 -1.38
N TYR A 118 8.92 -21.55 -0.73
CA TYR A 118 9.15 -20.24 -1.34
C TYR A 118 10.24 -20.29 -2.41
N TYR A 119 11.20 -21.21 -2.32
CA TYR A 119 12.26 -21.36 -3.33
C TYR A 119 11.71 -21.90 -4.66
N ALA A 120 10.63 -22.68 -4.64
CA ALA A 120 9.96 -23.08 -5.88
C ALA A 120 9.39 -21.89 -6.68
N TYR A 121 9.08 -20.78 -6.00
CA TYR A 121 8.68 -19.53 -6.65
C TYR A 121 9.87 -18.70 -7.14
N ASP A 122 11.07 -18.94 -6.61
CA ASP A 122 12.26 -18.18 -6.99
C ASP A 122 12.67 -18.45 -8.43
N ASP A 123 12.65 -19.70 -8.88
CA ASP A 123 13.02 -20.07 -10.25
C ASP A 123 12.13 -19.34 -11.28
N ILE A 124 10.81 -19.29 -11.02
CA ILE A 124 9.83 -18.54 -11.84
C ILE A 124 10.22 -17.05 -11.94
N ILE A 125 10.67 -16.46 -10.83
CA ILE A 125 11.02 -15.04 -10.77
C ILE A 125 12.40 -14.77 -11.39
N ARG A 126 13.36 -15.69 -11.24
CA ARG A 126 14.66 -15.60 -11.92
C ARG A 126 14.48 -15.62 -13.43
N ASP A 127 13.70 -16.57 -13.95
CA ASP A 127 13.42 -16.68 -15.38
C ASP A 127 12.71 -15.43 -15.89
N TYR A 128 11.70 -14.94 -15.17
CA TYR A 128 11.02 -13.69 -15.50
C TYR A 128 11.97 -12.49 -15.63
N TYR A 129 12.88 -12.28 -14.66
CA TYR A 129 13.81 -11.15 -14.74
C TYR A 129 14.87 -11.34 -15.81
N LYS A 130 15.34 -12.58 -16.01
CA LYS A 130 16.30 -12.93 -17.06
C LYS A 130 15.74 -12.59 -18.43
N GLU A 131 14.51 -13.01 -18.72
CA GLU A 131 13.81 -12.71 -19.98
C GLU A 131 13.53 -11.21 -20.11
N ARG A 132 12.95 -10.58 -19.09
CA ARG A 132 12.54 -9.17 -19.13
C ARG A 132 13.70 -8.20 -19.32
N THR A 133 14.89 -8.53 -18.80
CA THR A 133 16.03 -7.61 -18.76
C THR A 133 17.19 -8.03 -19.68
N GLY A 134 17.01 -9.08 -20.49
CA GLY A 134 18.09 -9.61 -21.33
C GLY A 134 19.28 -10.17 -20.51
N GLY A 135 18.99 -10.75 -19.34
CA GLY A 135 19.99 -11.34 -18.44
C GLY A 135 20.68 -10.37 -17.48
N VAL A 136 20.36 -9.07 -17.49
CA VAL A 136 20.95 -8.07 -16.56
C VAL A 136 20.54 -8.33 -15.11
N ARG A 137 19.30 -8.77 -14.88
CA ARG A 137 18.78 -9.15 -13.55
C ARG A 137 18.38 -10.61 -13.55
N VAL A 138 18.80 -11.33 -12.50
CA VAL A 138 18.50 -12.76 -12.27
C VAL A 138 18.22 -13.06 -10.79
N GLU A 139 17.89 -12.02 -10.00
CA GLU A 139 17.64 -12.14 -8.56
C GLU A 139 16.35 -12.92 -8.30
N ALA A 140 16.39 -13.82 -7.31
CA ALA A 140 15.24 -14.55 -6.80
C ALA A 140 14.27 -13.63 -6.03
N TRP A 141 13.04 -14.08 -5.80
CA TRP A 141 12.07 -13.32 -5.01
C TRP A 141 12.48 -13.28 -3.53
N THR A 142 12.88 -14.42 -2.96
CA THR A 142 13.33 -14.49 -1.56
C THR A 142 14.56 -13.60 -1.31
N GLU A 143 15.51 -13.56 -2.23
CA GLU A 143 16.66 -12.65 -2.19
C GLU A 143 16.24 -11.17 -2.15
N GLN A 144 15.28 -10.79 -3.01
CA GLN A 144 14.74 -9.43 -3.05
C GLN A 144 14.04 -9.06 -1.74
N ILE A 145 13.27 -9.98 -1.16
CA ILE A 145 12.57 -9.76 0.11
C ILE A 145 13.57 -9.66 1.27
N ALA A 146 14.53 -10.60 1.37
CA ALA A 146 15.56 -10.58 2.41
C ALA A 146 16.38 -9.28 2.36
N LYS A 147 16.76 -8.84 1.15
CA LYS A 147 17.43 -7.55 0.94
C LYS A 147 16.55 -6.36 1.32
N GLY A 148 15.25 -6.40 1.03
CA GLY A 148 14.30 -5.35 1.39
C GLY A 148 14.07 -5.23 2.89
N MET A 149 14.09 -6.35 3.62
CA MET A 149 13.87 -6.39 5.08
C MET A 149 15.12 -6.03 5.90
N SER A 150 16.32 -6.12 5.31
CA SER A 150 17.58 -5.87 6.03
C SER A 150 17.80 -4.39 6.41
N LYS A 151 17.06 -3.47 5.79
CA LYS A 151 17.18 -2.03 6.06
C LYS A 151 15.82 -1.44 6.44
N PRO A 152 15.62 -0.99 7.70
CA PRO A 152 14.39 -0.32 8.06
C PRO A 152 14.25 0.99 7.27
N THR A 153 13.03 1.29 6.84
CA THR A 153 12.70 2.51 6.08
C THR A 153 11.51 3.22 6.73
N ARG A 154 11.41 4.54 6.52
CA ARG A 154 10.26 5.36 6.99
C ARG A 154 10.03 5.28 8.50
N LEU A 155 11.11 5.35 9.27
CA LEU A 155 11.09 5.26 10.74
C LEU A 155 10.32 6.42 11.40
N ASP A 156 10.18 7.53 10.69
CA ASP A 156 9.41 8.71 11.05
C ASP A 156 7.89 8.54 10.88
N LEU A 157 7.45 7.51 10.15
CA LEU A 157 6.03 7.34 9.79
C LEU A 157 5.15 7.17 11.02
N LYS A 158 5.59 6.42 12.03
CA LYS A 158 4.81 6.23 13.27
C LYS A 158 4.53 7.57 13.96
N SER A 159 5.58 8.34 14.23
CA SER A 159 5.45 9.65 14.86
C SER A 159 4.62 10.62 14.02
N PHE A 160 4.73 10.55 12.69
CA PHE A 160 3.88 11.35 11.80
C PHE A 160 2.39 10.99 11.92
N ILE A 161 2.05 9.70 11.96
CA ILE A 161 0.66 9.21 12.13
C ILE A 161 0.11 9.65 13.50
N GLU A 162 0.89 9.49 14.57
CA GLU A 162 0.49 9.89 15.93
C GLU A 162 0.31 11.41 16.04
N ASN A 163 1.20 12.21 15.44
CA ASN A 163 1.06 13.67 15.36
C ASN A 163 -0.18 14.12 14.57
N LYS A 164 -0.75 13.25 13.74
CA LYS A 164 -2.01 13.46 13.03
C LYS A 164 -3.24 12.97 13.81
N HIS A 165 -3.06 12.60 15.08
CA HIS A 165 -4.10 12.10 15.98
C HIS A 165 -4.76 10.80 15.49
N LEU A 166 -3.99 9.93 14.85
CA LEU A 166 -4.45 8.64 14.34
C LEU A 166 -3.68 7.51 15.03
N GLY A 167 -4.36 6.44 15.42
CA GLY A 167 -3.72 5.25 15.99
C GLY A 167 -2.88 5.51 17.25
N THR A 168 -3.23 6.54 18.03
CA THR A 168 -2.54 6.88 19.28
C THR A 168 -3.06 6.07 20.47
N LYS A 169 -4.24 5.44 20.32
CA LYS A 169 -4.92 4.62 21.33
C LYS A 169 -5.13 3.18 20.84
#